data_AF-A0A443NI89-F1
#
_entry.id   AF-A0A443NI89-F1
#
_cell.length_a   1.000
_cell.length_b   1.000
_cell.length_c   1.000
_cell.angle_alpha   90.00
_cell.angle_beta   90.00
_cell.angle_gamma   90.00
#
_symmetry.space_group_name_H-M   'P 1'
#
loop_
_entity.id
_entity.type
_entity.pdbx_description
1 polymer ?
#
loop_
_entity_poly.entity_id
_entity_poly.type
_entity_poly.pdbx_seq_one_letter_code
_entity_poly.pdbx_strand_id
1 'polypeptide(L)'
;MKFTISQGFQGVVQFNSTEVASLGTEEPPHNCWALPIVTLTSIAMAIAPPYFLKDVKLLQCGVHESLKYVRLIEKNLDDRRLINMRKAADIVWLGIDTNGRWLGKDLKKLALAKSADRFLQELAESLEKYALEYSTSPKKEEDPRDWPAKVLAANSMYKLCRTILLQKLGTADRMFEWLQKTITDIVGACLTNLPKVIYMKCVCNSIEFREESVRDAAYLLGETEEILKKLEIGPYPNDKEYIDSWISGDTEEP
;
A
#
# COMPACT_ATOMS: atom_id res chain seq x y z
N MET A 1 3.76 21.30 -12.63
CA MET A 1 4.84 20.50 -12.02
C MET A 1 5.44 19.63 -13.12
N LYS A 2 6.71 19.82 -13.46
CA LYS A 2 7.43 18.90 -14.34
C LYS A 2 7.88 17.73 -13.47
N PHE A 3 7.38 16.53 -13.76
CA PHE A 3 7.86 15.30 -13.14
C PHE A 3 9.21 14.98 -13.76
N THR A 4 10.29 15.10 -12.98
CA THR A 4 11.61 14.64 -13.38
C THR A 4 11.67 13.14 -13.15
N ILE A 5 11.52 12.38 -14.23
CA ILE A 5 11.78 10.93 -14.29
C ILE A 5 13.29 10.76 -14.24
N SER A 6 13.86 10.45 -13.06
CA SER A 6 15.28 10.04 -12.95
C SER A 6 15.68 9.36 -11.63
N GLN A 7 14.77 9.02 -10.72
CA GLN A 7 15.15 8.29 -9.48
C GLN A 7 14.39 6.99 -9.22
N GLY A 8 13.45 6.58 -10.09
CA GLY A 8 12.63 5.39 -9.86
C GLY A 8 11.67 5.53 -8.67
N PHE A 9 10.94 4.47 -8.35
CA PHE A 9 9.95 4.43 -7.26
C PHE A 9 10.60 4.21 -5.88
N GLN A 10 11.52 5.09 -5.47
CA GLN A 10 12.30 4.93 -4.22
C GLN A 10 11.45 4.77 -2.96
N GLY A 11 10.26 5.38 -2.92
CA GLY A 11 9.31 5.19 -1.84
C GLY A 11 8.98 3.72 -1.59
N VAL A 12 9.02 2.86 -2.62
CA VAL A 12 8.80 1.40 -2.52
C VAL A 12 9.84 0.75 -1.60
N VAL A 13 11.11 1.11 -1.77
CA VAL A 13 12.21 0.61 -0.95
C VAL A 13 12.12 1.18 0.47
N GLN A 14 11.75 2.46 0.60
CA GLN A 14 11.71 3.14 1.90
C GLN A 14 10.60 2.64 2.82
N PHE A 15 9.42 2.31 2.29
CA PHE A 15 8.33 1.76 3.13
C PHE A 15 8.53 0.29 3.48
N ASN A 16 9.22 -0.48 2.62
CA ASN A 16 9.51 -1.89 2.83
C ASN A 16 10.80 -2.13 3.65
N SER A 17 11.13 -1.21 4.55
CA SER A 17 12.33 -1.30 5.38
C SER A 17 12.32 -2.59 6.23
N THR A 18 13.41 -3.35 6.14
CA THR A 18 13.68 -4.55 6.94
C THR A 18 14.21 -4.23 8.33
N GLU A 19 14.50 -2.95 8.63
CA GLU A 19 14.96 -2.51 9.96
C GLU A 19 13.88 -2.65 11.04
N VAL A 20 12.61 -2.70 10.63
CA VAL A 20 11.48 -2.94 11.53
C VAL A 20 10.97 -4.35 11.32
N ALA A 21 11.25 -5.23 12.27
CA ALA A 21 10.77 -6.60 12.24
C ALA A 21 9.23 -6.65 12.25
N SER A 22 8.66 -7.52 11.42
CA SER A 22 7.24 -7.86 11.51
C SER A 22 6.98 -8.67 12.78
N LEU A 23 5.79 -8.57 13.37
CA LEU A 23 5.47 -9.27 14.63
C LEU A 23 5.23 -10.79 14.47
N GLY A 24 5.53 -11.35 13.29
CA GLY A 24 5.46 -12.76 12.92
C GLY A 24 6.78 -13.24 12.31
N THR A 25 6.98 -14.57 12.26
CA THR A 25 8.25 -15.22 11.86
C THR A 25 8.57 -15.13 10.37
N GLU A 26 7.61 -14.73 9.52
CA GLU A 26 7.81 -14.48 8.09
C GLU A 26 7.34 -13.07 7.75
N GLU A 27 8.13 -12.34 6.95
CA GLU A 27 7.67 -11.08 6.36
C GLU A 27 6.51 -11.36 5.38
N PRO A 28 5.43 -10.57 5.42
CA PRO A 28 4.34 -10.76 4.48
C PRO A 28 4.82 -10.53 3.04
N PRO A 29 4.27 -11.26 2.04
CA PRO A 29 4.70 -11.18 0.65
C PRO A 29 4.62 -9.76 0.09
N HIS A 30 5.54 -9.47 -0.83
CA HIS A 30 5.75 -8.17 -1.47
C HIS A 30 4.60 -7.68 -2.38
N ASN A 31 3.51 -8.45 -2.51
CA ASN A 31 2.44 -8.25 -3.48
C ASN A 31 1.10 -7.75 -2.90
N CYS A 32 1.07 -7.29 -1.64
CA CYS A 32 -0.09 -6.58 -1.09
C CYS A 32 0.22 -5.11 -0.88
N TRP A 33 -0.12 -4.28 -1.86
CA TRP A 33 0.12 -2.84 -1.90
C TRP A 33 -1.05 -2.03 -1.33
N ALA A 34 -2.28 -2.54 -1.41
CA ALA A 34 -3.47 -1.84 -0.94
C ALA A 34 -3.39 -1.55 0.56
N LEU A 35 -2.99 -2.54 1.37
CA LEU A 35 -2.90 -2.39 2.83
C LEU A 35 -1.86 -1.31 3.22
N PRO A 36 -0.61 -1.34 2.74
CA PRO A 36 0.34 -0.24 2.95
C PRO A 36 -0.18 1.14 2.49
N ILE A 37 -0.77 1.24 1.30
CA ILE A 37 -1.30 2.50 0.76
C ILE A 37 -2.35 3.08 1.72
N VAL A 38 -3.33 2.29 2.16
CA VAL A 38 -4.39 2.79 3.04
C VAL A 38 -3.86 3.13 4.43
N THR A 39 -2.90 2.37 4.95
CA THR A 39 -2.23 2.66 6.22
C THR A 39 -1.50 4.01 6.16
N LEU A 40 -0.64 4.22 5.16
CA LEU A 40 0.10 5.47 4.97
C LEU A 40 -0.82 6.67 4.76
N THR A 41 -1.87 6.49 3.96
CA THR A 41 -2.87 7.54 3.71
C THR A 41 -3.59 7.92 5.00
N SER A 42 -3.95 6.94 5.83
CA SER A 42 -4.60 7.17 7.12
C SER A 42 -3.73 7.97 8.07
N ILE A 43 -2.43 7.66 8.11
CA ILE A 43 -1.45 8.42 8.87
C ILE A 43 -1.37 9.86 8.34
N ALA A 44 -1.21 10.03 7.01
CA ALA A 44 -1.10 11.34 6.37
C ALA A 44 -2.31 12.23 6.70
N MET A 45 -3.52 11.69 6.60
CA MET A 45 -4.77 12.38 6.94
C MET A 45 -4.86 12.78 8.41
N ALA A 46 -4.24 12.03 9.32
CA ALA A 46 -4.29 12.28 10.76
C ALA A 46 -3.27 13.33 11.20
N ILE A 47 -2.06 13.31 10.64
CA ILE A 47 -0.97 14.22 11.02
C ILE A 47 -0.98 15.55 10.27
N ALA A 48 -1.70 15.62 9.14
CA ALA A 48 -1.68 16.77 8.25
C ALA A 48 -2.02 18.08 9.00
N PRO A 49 -1.15 19.10 8.91
CA PRO A 49 -1.46 20.43 9.41
C PRO A 49 -2.74 21.01 8.78
N PRO A 50 -3.47 21.91 9.47
CA PRO A 50 -4.74 22.45 8.97
C PRO A 50 -4.67 23.13 7.59
N TYR A 51 -3.51 23.65 7.19
CA TYR A 51 -3.33 24.28 5.89
C TYR A 51 -3.09 23.29 4.74
N PHE A 52 -2.83 22.00 5.02
CA PHE A 52 -2.77 20.92 4.03
C PHE A 52 -4.16 20.33 3.69
N LEU A 53 -5.26 20.92 4.18
CA LEU A 53 -6.61 20.37 3.96
C LEU A 53 -6.96 20.12 2.49
N LYS A 54 -6.44 20.94 1.57
CA LYS A 54 -6.63 20.74 0.13
C LYS A 54 -5.85 19.52 -0.37
N ASP A 55 -4.59 19.41 0.02
CA ASP A 55 -3.72 18.31 -0.38
C ASP A 55 -4.18 16.97 0.20
N VAL A 56 -4.66 16.96 1.45
CA VAL A 56 -5.30 15.80 2.08
C VAL A 56 -6.49 15.31 1.27
N LYS A 57 -7.36 16.21 0.80
CA LYS A 57 -8.51 15.84 -0.05
C LYS A 57 -8.07 15.28 -1.39
N LEU A 58 -7.08 15.90 -2.04
CA LEU A 58 -6.54 15.41 -3.30
C LEU A 58 -5.90 14.03 -3.14
N LEU A 59 -5.13 13.82 -2.08
CA LEU A 59 -4.54 12.53 -1.73
C LEU A 59 -5.63 11.48 -1.50
N GLN A 60 -6.66 11.78 -0.71
CA GLN A 60 -7.77 10.87 -0.44
C GLN A 60 -8.50 10.48 -1.74
N CYS A 61 -8.84 11.44 -2.60
CA CYS A 61 -9.49 11.15 -3.88
C CYS A 61 -8.59 10.29 -4.79
N GLY A 62 -7.31 10.66 -4.93
CA GLY A 62 -6.36 9.92 -5.75
C GLY A 62 -6.15 8.49 -5.27
N VAL A 63 -6.07 8.28 -3.95
CA VAL A 63 -5.99 6.94 -3.35
C VAL A 63 -7.30 6.17 -3.56
N HIS A 64 -8.45 6.80 -3.38
CA HIS A 64 -9.75 6.15 -3.62
C HIS A 64 -9.87 5.64 -5.06
N GLU A 65 -9.45 6.43 -6.04
CA GLU A 65 -9.43 6.06 -7.45
C GLU A 65 -8.39 4.96 -7.73
N SER A 66 -7.16 5.11 -7.23
CA SER A 66 -6.08 4.16 -7.49
C SER A 66 -6.34 2.78 -6.88
N LEU A 67 -7.01 2.70 -5.73
CA LEU A 67 -7.35 1.43 -5.08
C LEU A 67 -8.20 0.50 -5.96
N LYS A 68 -8.95 1.03 -6.93
CA LYS A 68 -9.67 0.21 -7.92
C LYS A 68 -8.68 -0.63 -8.74
N TYR A 69 -7.61 -0.01 -9.22
CA TYR A 69 -6.57 -0.65 -10.02
C TYR A 69 -5.65 -1.51 -9.15
N VAL A 70 -5.23 -1.02 -7.98
CA VAL A 70 -4.38 -1.78 -7.06
C VAL A 70 -5.05 -3.11 -6.68
N ARG A 71 -6.34 -3.09 -6.29
CA ARG A 71 -7.08 -4.31 -5.96
C ARG A 71 -7.20 -5.27 -7.14
N LEU A 72 -7.40 -4.74 -8.35
CA LEU A 72 -7.44 -5.55 -9.57
C LEU A 72 -6.10 -6.24 -9.81
N ILE A 73 -5.00 -5.50 -9.68
CA ILE A 73 -3.64 -6.03 -9.89
C ILE A 73 -3.34 -7.10 -8.84
N GLU A 74 -3.55 -6.80 -7.56
CA GLU A 74 -3.39 -7.78 -6.48
C GLU A 74 -4.22 -9.03 -6.74
N LYS A 75 -5.48 -8.91 -7.15
CA LYS A 75 -6.35 -10.07 -7.41
C LYS A 75 -5.84 -10.97 -8.54
N ASN A 76 -5.21 -10.40 -9.56
CA ASN A 76 -4.74 -11.17 -10.72
C ASN A 76 -3.31 -11.71 -10.52
N LEU A 77 -2.49 -11.05 -9.70
CA LEU A 77 -1.12 -11.47 -9.43
C LEU A 77 -0.96 -12.32 -8.16
N ASP A 78 -1.95 -12.33 -7.27
CA ASP A 78 -1.96 -13.15 -6.05
C ASP A 78 -2.17 -14.64 -6.34
N ASP A 79 -1.35 -15.48 -5.69
CA ASP A 79 -1.43 -16.95 -5.69
C ASP A 79 -2.49 -17.50 -4.71
N ARG A 80 -3.45 -16.65 -4.32
CA ARG A 80 -4.53 -16.86 -3.33
C ARG A 80 -4.11 -16.77 -1.86
N ARG A 81 -2.90 -16.31 -1.55
CA ARG A 81 -2.39 -16.21 -0.16
C ARG A 81 -2.59 -14.83 0.47
N LEU A 82 -3.07 -13.84 -0.28
CA LEU A 82 -3.22 -12.45 0.20
C LEU A 82 -4.67 -12.05 0.55
N ILE A 83 -5.60 -13.01 0.64
CA ILE A 83 -7.03 -12.75 0.87
C ILE A 83 -7.26 -11.97 2.17
N ASN A 84 -6.61 -12.34 3.26
CA ASN A 84 -6.81 -11.68 4.56
C ASN A 84 -6.21 -10.27 4.60
N MET A 85 -5.11 -10.03 3.87
CA MET A 85 -4.54 -8.68 3.75
C MET A 85 -5.42 -7.76 2.89
N ARG A 86 -5.99 -8.25 1.79
CA ARG A 86 -6.99 -7.47 1.02
C ARG A 86 -8.21 -7.12 1.88
N LYS A 87 -8.73 -8.09 2.62
CA LYS A 87 -9.82 -7.86 3.59
C LYS A 87 -9.41 -6.83 4.64
N ALA A 88 -8.17 -6.87 5.12
CA ALA A 88 -7.64 -5.90 6.06
C ALA A 88 -7.67 -4.49 5.48
N ALA A 89 -7.17 -4.32 4.25
CA ALA A 89 -7.18 -3.05 3.53
C ALA A 89 -8.61 -2.50 3.36
N ASP A 90 -9.56 -3.35 2.97
CA ASP A 90 -10.96 -2.94 2.79
C ASP A 90 -11.62 -2.52 4.10
N ILE A 91 -11.41 -3.27 5.19
CA ILE A 91 -11.96 -2.96 6.51
C ILE A 91 -11.47 -1.61 7.01
N VAL A 92 -10.16 -1.37 6.93
CA VAL A 92 -9.57 -0.15 7.47
C VAL A 92 -9.82 1.06 6.57
N TRP A 93 -9.83 0.89 5.25
CA TRP A 93 -10.19 1.97 4.34
C TRP A 93 -11.63 2.42 4.55
N LEU A 94 -12.57 1.49 4.70
CA LEU A 94 -13.96 1.82 5.00
C LEU A 94 -14.08 2.62 6.30
N GLY A 95 -13.37 2.24 7.36
CA GLY A 95 -13.37 2.97 8.63
C GLY A 95 -12.84 4.39 8.48
N ILE A 96 -11.75 4.56 7.74
CA ILE A 96 -11.11 5.86 7.54
C ILE A 96 -11.96 6.78 6.68
N ASP A 97 -12.48 6.26 5.57
CA ASP A 97 -13.28 7.03 4.60
C ASP A 97 -14.64 7.45 5.17
N THR A 98 -15.25 6.62 6.04
CA THR A 98 -16.57 6.92 6.62
C THR A 98 -16.51 7.75 7.89
N ASN A 99 -15.57 7.49 8.79
CA ASN A 99 -15.58 8.09 10.13
C ASN A 99 -14.19 8.43 10.69
N GLY A 100 -13.13 8.33 9.87
CA GLY A 100 -11.76 8.67 10.27
C GLY A 100 -11.17 7.73 11.34
N ARG A 101 -11.69 6.50 11.46
CA ARG A 101 -11.23 5.54 12.47
C ARG A 101 -10.44 4.39 11.89
N TRP A 102 -9.36 4.04 12.57
CA TRP A 102 -8.57 2.84 12.34
C TRP A 102 -8.82 1.82 13.44
N LEU A 103 -9.42 0.68 13.11
CA LEU A 103 -9.77 -0.37 14.09
C LEU A 103 -10.52 0.18 15.33
N GLY A 104 -11.42 1.13 15.10
CA GLY A 104 -12.22 1.79 16.13
C GLY A 104 -11.57 3.00 16.82
N LYS A 105 -10.26 3.24 16.60
CA LYS A 105 -9.54 4.41 17.12
C LYS A 105 -9.71 5.60 16.19
N ASP A 106 -10.20 6.72 16.73
CA ASP A 106 -10.28 8.00 16.02
C ASP A 106 -8.87 8.61 15.88
N LEU A 107 -8.32 8.58 14.67
CA LEU A 107 -6.94 8.99 14.44
C LEU A 107 -6.74 10.51 14.59
N LYS A 108 -7.71 11.32 14.13
CA LYS A 108 -7.63 12.79 14.25
C LYS A 108 -7.69 13.21 15.71
N LYS A 109 -8.59 12.61 16.49
CA LYS A 109 -8.66 12.85 17.93
C LYS A 109 -7.39 12.40 18.64
N LEU A 110 -6.80 11.27 18.23
CA LEU A 110 -5.56 10.77 18.82
C LEU A 110 -4.36 11.68 18.51
N ALA A 111 -4.31 12.26 17.31
CA ALA A 111 -3.28 13.19 16.87
C ALA A 111 -3.42 14.59 17.48
N LEU A 112 -4.62 14.96 17.94
CA LEU A 112 -4.91 16.29 18.47
C LEU A 112 -3.98 16.63 19.65
N ALA A 113 -3.38 17.82 19.60
CA ALA A 113 -2.44 18.36 20.59
C ALA A 113 -1.12 17.58 20.77
N LYS A 114 -0.80 16.64 19.87
CA LYS A 114 0.48 15.92 19.86
C LYS A 114 1.35 16.35 18.69
N SER A 115 2.66 16.17 18.83
CA SER A 115 3.54 16.17 17.66
C SER A 115 3.28 14.92 16.82
N ALA A 116 3.59 14.98 15.53
CA ALA A 116 3.44 13.84 14.62
C ALA A 116 4.22 12.62 15.12
N ASP A 117 5.45 12.82 15.62
CA ASP A 117 6.27 11.74 16.19
C ASP A 117 5.61 11.08 17.40
N ARG A 118 5.07 11.87 18.35
CA ARG A 118 4.39 11.32 19.54
C ARG A 118 3.12 10.58 19.16
N PHE A 119 2.36 11.10 18.19
CA PHE A 119 1.20 10.41 17.65
C PHE A 119 1.58 9.04 17.05
N LEU A 120 2.63 8.98 16.21
CA LEU A 120 3.09 7.73 15.62
C LEU A 120 3.58 6.74 16.66
N GLN A 121 4.32 7.22 17.68
CA GLN A 121 4.84 6.37 18.74
C GLN A 121 3.70 5.69 19.53
N GLU A 122 2.73 6.47 20.02
CA GLU A 122 1.61 5.91 20.78
C GLU A 122 0.73 4.99 19.93
N LEU A 123 0.54 5.32 18.64
CA LEU A 123 -0.21 4.49 17.71
C LEU A 123 0.51 3.16 17.45
N ALA A 124 1.83 3.20 17.23
CA ALA A 124 2.66 2.01 17.07
C ALA A 124 2.59 1.11 18.30
N GLU A 125 2.86 1.64 19.50
CA GLU A 125 2.85 0.87 20.75
C GLU A 125 1.48 0.23 21.02
N SER A 126 0.39 0.97 20.76
CA SER A 126 -0.96 0.43 20.97
C SER A 126 -1.31 -0.70 20.01
N LEU A 127 -0.86 -0.65 18.76
CA LEU A 127 -1.19 -1.67 17.75
C LEU A 127 -0.20 -2.83 17.75
N GLU A 128 1.03 -2.57 18.19
CA GLU A 128 2.01 -3.59 18.55
C GLU A 128 1.44 -4.51 19.62
N LYS A 129 0.94 -3.95 20.72
CA LYS A 129 0.31 -4.72 21.80
C LYS A 129 -0.85 -5.57 21.28
N TYR A 130 -1.74 -4.98 20.48
CA TYR A 130 -2.89 -5.69 19.90
C TYR A 130 -2.46 -6.87 19.02
N ALA A 131 -1.45 -6.68 18.16
CA ALA A 131 -0.95 -7.73 17.28
C ALA A 131 -0.17 -8.80 18.06
N LEU A 132 0.59 -8.42 19.08
CA LEU A 132 1.38 -9.33 19.91
C LEU A 132 0.50 -10.23 20.80
N GLU A 133 -0.61 -9.71 21.31
CA GLU A 133 -1.63 -10.50 22.02
C GLU A 133 -2.17 -11.64 21.15
N TYR A 134 -2.26 -11.43 19.83
CA TYR A 134 -2.62 -12.49 18.89
C TYR A 134 -1.45 -13.41 18.55
N SER A 135 -0.29 -12.84 18.21
CA SER A 135 0.85 -13.60 17.70
C SER A 135 1.52 -14.51 18.74
N THR A 136 1.22 -14.31 20.03
CA THR A 136 1.67 -15.16 21.13
C THR A 136 0.61 -16.19 21.58
N SER A 137 -0.60 -16.14 20.98
CA SER A 137 -1.67 -17.08 21.29
C SER A 137 -1.34 -18.49 20.80
N PRO A 138 -1.59 -19.55 21.59
CA PRO A 138 -1.37 -20.93 21.16
C PRO A 138 -2.36 -21.38 20.07
N LYS A 139 -3.41 -20.60 19.79
CA LYS A 139 -4.44 -20.89 18.78
C LYS A 139 -4.28 -20.09 17.49
N LYS A 140 -3.17 -19.37 17.32
CA LYS A 140 -2.92 -18.56 16.12
C LYS A 140 -2.65 -19.45 14.91
N GLU A 141 -2.88 -18.91 13.73
CA GLU A 141 -2.40 -19.53 12.50
C GLU A 141 -0.87 -19.50 12.46
N GLU A 142 -0.28 -20.60 11.98
CA GLU A 142 1.17 -20.75 11.86
C GLU A 142 1.76 -19.74 10.88
N ASP A 143 1.12 -19.59 9.72
CA ASP A 143 1.49 -18.64 8.68
C ASP A 143 0.92 -17.23 9.00
N PRO A 144 1.77 -16.20 9.17
CA PRO A 144 1.30 -14.83 9.40
C PRO A 144 0.37 -14.28 8.33
N ARG A 145 0.44 -14.79 7.09
CA ARG A 145 -0.47 -14.40 5.99
C ARG A 145 -1.91 -14.79 6.26
N ASP A 146 -2.11 -15.85 7.03
CA ASP A 146 -3.43 -16.38 7.36
C ASP A 146 -4.03 -15.73 8.61
N TRP A 147 -3.30 -14.81 9.26
CA TRP A 147 -3.82 -14.09 10.42
C TRP A 147 -5.11 -13.32 10.11
N PRO A 148 -5.96 -13.08 11.13
CA PRO A 148 -7.18 -12.32 10.95
C PRO A 148 -6.88 -10.92 10.41
N ALA A 149 -7.74 -10.46 9.51
CA ALA A 149 -7.60 -9.16 8.84
C ALA A 149 -7.33 -7.98 9.79
N LYS A 150 -7.94 -7.96 10.98
CA LYS A 150 -7.71 -6.90 11.98
C LYS A 150 -6.30 -6.95 12.58
N VAL A 151 -5.74 -8.14 12.75
CA VAL A 151 -4.37 -8.35 13.25
C VAL A 151 -3.37 -7.92 12.19
N LEU A 152 -3.61 -8.28 10.93
CA LEU A 152 -2.80 -7.82 9.78
C LEU A 152 -2.81 -6.29 9.65
N ALA A 153 -3.98 -5.66 9.80
CA ALA A 153 -4.11 -4.21 9.82
C ALA A 153 -3.34 -3.57 10.98
N ALA A 154 -3.41 -4.14 12.19
CA ALA A 154 -2.67 -3.64 13.33
C ALA A 154 -1.15 -3.77 13.12
N ASN A 155 -0.69 -4.92 12.61
CA ASN A 155 0.72 -5.16 12.29
C ASN A 155 1.23 -4.20 11.21
N SER A 156 0.44 -3.94 10.15
CA SER A 156 0.80 -2.98 9.09
C SER A 156 0.96 -1.56 9.64
N MET A 157 0.01 -1.09 10.44
CA MET A 157 0.10 0.24 11.06
C MET A 157 1.27 0.34 12.03
N TYR A 158 1.51 -0.68 12.85
CA TYR A 158 2.70 -0.76 13.70
C TYR A 158 3.98 -0.60 12.88
N LYS A 159 4.17 -1.46 11.87
CA LYS A 159 5.40 -1.50 11.06
C LYS A 159 5.64 -0.14 10.41
N LEU A 160 4.62 0.41 9.75
CA LEU A 160 4.75 1.69 9.05
C LEU A 160 4.95 2.88 9.98
N CYS A 161 4.28 2.94 11.14
CA CYS A 161 4.56 3.98 12.13
C CYS A 161 6.03 3.95 12.58
N ARG A 162 6.59 2.76 12.88
CA ARG A 162 8.00 2.61 13.25
C ARG A 162 8.93 2.99 12.09
N THR A 163 8.63 2.57 10.87
CA THR A 163 9.41 2.92 9.66
C THR A 163 9.46 4.43 9.45
N ILE A 164 8.35 5.14 9.61
CA ILE A 164 8.29 6.60 9.48
C ILE A 164 9.12 7.28 10.57
N LEU A 165 9.03 6.81 11.83
CA LEU A 165 9.83 7.35 12.94
C LEU A 165 11.34 7.23 12.69
N LEU A 166 11.79 6.14 12.06
CA LEU A 166 13.21 5.95 11.69
C LEU A 166 13.71 6.98 10.66
N GLN A 167 12.82 7.55 9.84
CA GLN A 167 13.19 8.58 8.86
C GLN A 167 13.57 9.92 9.50
N LYS A 168 13.28 10.14 10.80
CA LYS A 168 13.64 11.36 11.57
C LYS A 168 13.28 12.65 10.84
N LEU A 169 12.06 12.71 10.29
CA LEU A 169 11.59 13.81 9.43
C LEU A 169 11.42 15.14 10.18
N GLY A 170 11.19 15.08 11.49
CA GLY A 170 11.25 16.20 12.43
C GLY A 170 10.02 17.10 12.48
N THR A 171 9.34 17.37 11.35
CA THR A 171 8.13 18.19 11.30
C THR A 171 6.95 17.46 10.66
N ALA A 172 5.73 17.87 11.02
CA ALA A 172 4.50 17.32 10.43
C ALA A 172 4.45 17.57 8.91
N ASP A 173 4.94 18.72 8.44
CA ASP A 173 4.97 19.10 7.04
C ASP A 173 5.86 18.15 6.23
N ARG A 174 7.11 17.96 6.68
CA ARG A 174 8.07 17.05 6.03
C ARG A 174 7.58 15.62 6.07
N MET A 175 6.90 15.24 7.15
CA MET A 175 6.29 13.93 7.29
C MET A 175 5.13 13.73 6.31
N PHE A 176 4.26 14.73 6.16
CA PHE A 176 3.17 14.69 5.19
C PHE A 176 3.68 14.62 3.75
N GLU A 177 4.66 15.44 3.39
CA GLU A 177 5.30 15.40 2.06
C GLU A 177 5.96 14.05 1.77
N TRP A 178 6.67 13.50 2.75
CA TRP A 178 7.26 12.17 2.63
C TRP A 178 6.19 11.10 2.42
N LEU A 179 5.11 11.12 3.20
CA LEU A 179 4.00 10.18 3.05
C LEU A 179 3.35 10.29 1.68
N GLN A 180 3.07 11.50 1.21
CA GLN A 180 2.48 11.74 -0.10
C GLN A 180 3.37 11.20 -1.23
N LYS A 181 4.69 11.45 -1.15
CA LYS A 181 5.65 10.91 -2.11
C LYS A 181 5.67 9.38 -2.06
N THR A 182 5.80 8.79 -0.88
CA THR A 182 5.84 7.34 -0.69
C THR A 182 4.56 6.67 -1.22
N ILE A 183 3.37 7.21 -0.92
CA ILE A 183 2.10 6.70 -1.45
C ILE A 183 2.09 6.77 -2.98
N THR A 184 2.54 7.89 -3.56
CA THR A 184 2.60 8.07 -5.02
C THR A 184 3.55 7.06 -5.65
N ASP A 185 4.71 6.82 -5.04
CA ASP A 185 5.69 5.85 -5.53
C ASP A 185 5.14 4.42 -5.48
N ILE A 186 4.47 4.03 -4.40
CA ILE A 186 3.85 2.70 -4.27
C ILE A 186 2.74 2.51 -5.31
N VAL A 187 1.86 3.51 -5.46
CA VAL A 187 0.78 3.46 -6.45
C VAL A 187 1.36 3.39 -7.86
N GLY A 188 2.33 4.24 -8.19
CA GLY A 188 2.97 4.26 -9.50
C GLY A 188 3.65 2.93 -9.84
N ALA A 189 4.43 2.38 -8.91
CA ALA A 189 5.07 1.09 -9.06
C ALA A 189 4.05 -0.05 -9.19
N CYS A 190 2.95 -0.01 -8.43
CA CYS A 190 1.90 -1.00 -8.55
C CYS A 190 1.29 -0.98 -9.96
N LEU A 191 1.02 0.22 -10.50
CA LEU A 191 0.43 0.41 -11.82
C LEU A 191 1.31 -0.07 -12.99
N THR A 192 2.63 -0.24 -12.81
CA THR A 192 3.48 -0.86 -13.85
C THR A 192 3.12 -2.31 -14.15
N ASN A 193 2.36 -2.96 -13.26
CA ASN A 193 1.86 -4.31 -13.48
C ASN A 193 0.59 -4.37 -14.35
N LEU A 194 -0.04 -3.24 -14.69
CA LEU A 194 -1.26 -3.20 -15.49
C LEU A 194 -1.14 -3.91 -16.84
N PRO A 195 -0.07 -3.72 -17.64
CA PRO A 195 0.11 -4.45 -18.90
C PRO A 195 0.08 -5.97 -18.72
N LYS A 196 0.71 -6.50 -17.66
CA LYS A 196 0.70 -7.94 -17.33
C LYS A 196 -0.70 -8.44 -16.97
N VAL A 197 -1.46 -7.65 -16.20
CA VAL A 197 -2.85 -8.00 -15.85
C VAL A 197 -3.75 -8.01 -17.08
N ILE A 198 -3.60 -7.01 -17.97
CA ILE A 198 -4.32 -6.94 -19.25
C ILE A 198 -3.96 -8.16 -20.12
N TYR A 199 -2.66 -8.49 -20.23
CA TYR A 199 -2.20 -9.67 -20.96
C TYR A 199 -2.80 -10.97 -20.41
N MET A 200 -2.76 -11.18 -19.08
CA MET A 200 -3.33 -12.35 -18.44
C MET A 200 -4.84 -12.47 -18.73
N LYS A 201 -5.56 -11.34 -18.69
CA LYS A 201 -6.99 -11.30 -19.03
C LYS A 201 -7.26 -11.68 -20.49
N CYS A 202 -6.41 -11.25 -21.43
CA CYS A 202 -6.58 -11.55 -22.85
C CYS A 202 -6.19 -12.99 -23.24
N VAL A 203 -5.11 -13.51 -22.66
CA VAL A 203 -4.41 -14.70 -23.20
C VAL A 203 -4.53 -15.92 -22.29
N CYS A 204 -4.59 -15.75 -20.97
CA CYS A 204 -4.44 -16.85 -20.02
C CYS A 204 -5.77 -17.43 -19.50
N ASN A 205 -6.93 -16.93 -19.97
CA ASN A 205 -8.24 -17.44 -19.55
C ASN A 205 -8.76 -18.58 -20.42
N SER A 206 -9.57 -19.46 -19.81
CA SER A 206 -10.25 -20.52 -20.53
C SER A 206 -11.23 -19.94 -21.56
N ILE A 207 -11.53 -20.73 -22.60
CA ILE A 207 -12.32 -20.29 -23.75
C ILE A 207 -13.71 -19.80 -23.31
N GLU A 208 -14.28 -20.42 -22.28
CA GLU A 208 -15.60 -20.09 -21.72
C GLU A 208 -15.67 -18.66 -21.17
N PHE A 209 -14.59 -18.14 -20.59
CA PHE A 209 -14.55 -16.79 -20.01
C PHE A 209 -13.79 -15.78 -20.89
N ARG A 210 -13.24 -16.23 -22.02
CA ARG A 210 -12.33 -15.43 -22.83
C ARG A 210 -13.00 -14.19 -23.45
N GLU A 211 -14.24 -14.31 -23.92
CA GLU A 211 -14.96 -13.15 -24.49
C GLU A 211 -15.16 -12.05 -23.45
N GLU A 212 -15.70 -12.41 -22.27
CA GLU A 212 -15.90 -11.48 -21.16
C GLU A 212 -14.58 -10.88 -20.69
N SER A 213 -13.54 -11.70 -20.52
CA SER A 213 -12.26 -11.22 -20.03
C SER A 213 -11.52 -10.33 -21.03
N VAL A 214 -11.62 -10.59 -22.34
CA VAL A 214 -11.07 -9.71 -23.37
C VAL A 214 -11.82 -8.37 -23.39
N ARG A 215 -13.14 -8.37 -23.20
CA ARG A 215 -13.94 -7.14 -23.08
C ARG A 215 -13.51 -6.31 -21.87
N ASP A 216 -13.32 -6.95 -20.72
CA ASP A 216 -12.78 -6.30 -19.52
C ASP A 216 -11.39 -5.70 -19.78
N ALA A 217 -10.51 -6.44 -20.46
CA ALA A 217 -9.17 -5.99 -20.77
C ALA A 217 -9.19 -4.76 -21.70
N ALA A 218 -10.06 -4.74 -22.71
CA ALA A 218 -10.24 -3.58 -23.58
C ALA A 218 -10.75 -2.35 -22.82
N TYR A 219 -11.70 -2.54 -21.91
CA TYR A 219 -12.19 -1.47 -21.03
C TYR A 219 -11.06 -0.93 -20.14
N LEU A 220 -10.31 -1.82 -19.47
CA LEU A 220 -9.19 -1.44 -18.61
C LEU A 220 -8.10 -0.68 -19.38
N LEU A 221 -7.77 -1.12 -20.59
CA LEU A 221 -6.82 -0.43 -21.45
C LEU A 221 -7.30 0.99 -21.77
N GLY A 222 -8.57 1.17 -22.14
CA GLY A 222 -9.15 2.49 -22.40
C GLY A 222 -9.12 3.42 -21.18
N GLU A 223 -9.51 2.92 -20.00
CA GLU A 223 -9.54 3.70 -18.76
C GLU A 223 -8.14 4.11 -18.26
N THR A 224 -7.13 3.29 -18.55
CA THR A 224 -5.76 3.47 -18.05
C THR A 224 -4.78 4.02 -19.07
N GLU A 225 -5.19 4.24 -20.33
CA GLU A 225 -4.32 4.66 -21.43
C GLU A 225 -3.48 5.90 -21.06
N GLU A 226 -4.13 6.95 -20.55
CA GLU A 226 -3.45 8.20 -20.16
C GLU A 226 -2.56 8.03 -18.93
N ILE A 227 -2.87 7.07 -18.05
CA ILE A 227 -2.03 6.74 -16.89
C ILE A 227 -0.75 6.05 -17.38
N LEU A 228 -0.88 5.05 -18.24
CA LEU A 228 0.25 4.29 -18.80
C LEU A 228 1.20 5.21 -19.58
N LYS A 229 0.66 6.12 -20.41
CA LYS A 229 1.45 7.12 -21.14
C LYS A 229 2.25 8.03 -20.20
N LYS A 230 1.62 8.53 -19.13
CA LYS A 230 2.28 9.42 -18.16
C LYS A 230 3.36 8.73 -17.33
N LEU A 231 3.18 7.44 -17.07
CA LEU A 231 4.17 6.61 -16.38
C LEU A 231 5.25 6.09 -17.34
N GLU A 232 5.18 6.42 -18.64
CA GLU A 232 6.09 5.94 -19.68
C GLU A 232 6.17 4.40 -19.72
N ILE A 233 5.08 3.72 -19.33
CA ILE A 233 5.01 2.26 -19.32
C ILE A 233 4.82 1.76 -20.75
N GLY A 234 5.73 0.88 -21.20
CA GLY A 234 5.69 0.29 -22.54
C GLY A 234 4.41 -0.55 -22.79
N PRO A 235 4.01 -0.73 -24.06
CA PRO A 235 2.73 -1.36 -24.40
C PRO A 235 2.64 -2.84 -24.01
N TYR A 236 3.77 -3.55 -23.89
CA TYR A 236 3.82 -4.97 -23.51
C TYR A 236 5.18 -5.30 -22.87
N PRO A 237 5.21 -6.12 -21.80
CA PRO A 237 6.45 -6.39 -21.08
C PRO A 237 7.38 -7.35 -21.84
N ASN A 238 8.65 -6.97 -21.97
CA ASN A 238 9.78 -7.90 -22.01
C ASN A 238 10.33 -8.00 -20.59
N ASP A 239 10.08 -9.12 -19.92
CA ASP A 239 10.63 -9.70 -18.67
C ASP A 239 11.16 -8.86 -17.47
N LYS A 240 11.29 -7.52 -17.49
CA LYS A 240 11.97 -6.75 -16.40
C LYS A 240 11.39 -5.38 -16.02
N GLU A 241 10.07 -5.18 -16.02
CA GLU A 241 9.45 -3.92 -15.54
C GLU A 241 8.32 -4.14 -14.51
N TYR A 242 8.60 -4.85 -13.42
CA TYR A 242 7.57 -5.17 -12.41
C TYR A 242 7.96 -4.64 -11.03
N ILE A 243 6.99 -4.27 -10.19
CA ILE A 243 7.24 -3.79 -8.82
C ILE A 243 8.20 -4.69 -8.02
N ASP A 244 8.13 -6.02 -8.23
CA ASP A 244 9.04 -7.01 -7.65
C ASP A 244 10.51 -6.72 -7.98
N SER A 245 10.82 -6.25 -9.19
CA SER A 245 12.18 -5.90 -9.61
C SER A 245 12.72 -4.63 -8.95
N TRP A 246 11.86 -3.81 -8.34
CA TRP A 246 12.28 -2.63 -7.57
C TRP A 246 12.54 -2.96 -6.10
N ILE A 247 12.07 -4.11 -5.63
CA ILE A 247 12.19 -4.56 -4.24
C ILE A 247 13.44 -5.44 -4.08
N SER A 248 13.73 -6.28 -5.07
CA SER A 248 15.01 -6.99 -5.17
C SER A 248 16.08 -6.03 -5.68
N GLY A 249 16.87 -5.45 -4.77
CA GLY A 249 18.08 -4.72 -5.17
C GLY A 249 18.96 -5.62 -6.04
N ASP A 250 19.57 -5.04 -7.09
CA ASP A 250 20.48 -5.73 -7.98
C ASP A 250 21.58 -6.45 -7.19
N THR A 251 21.43 -7.74 -6.94
CA THR A 251 22.56 -8.63 -6.72
C THR A 251 23.12 -8.98 -8.08
N GLU A 252 23.82 -8.02 -8.69
CA GLU A 252 24.87 -8.36 -9.65
C GLU A 252 26.07 -8.85 -8.83
N GLU A 253 26.17 -10.17 -8.65
CA GLU A 253 27.48 -10.79 -8.42
C GLU A 253 28.10 -11.15 -9.79
N PRO A 254 29.39 -10.85 -10.01
CA PRO A 254 30.10 -11.12 -11.27
C PRO A 254 30.33 -12.61 -11.55
#